data_AF-A0A832DF06-F1
#
_entry.id   AF-A0A832DF06-F1
#
_cell.length_a   1.000
_cell.length_b   1.000
_cell.length_c   1.000
_cell.angle_alpha   90.00
_cell.angle_beta   90.00
_cell.angle_gamma   90.00
#
_symmetry.space_group_name_H-M   'P 1'
#
loop_
_entity.id
_entity.type
_entity.pdbx_description
1 polymer ?
#
loop_
_entity_poly.entity_id
_entity_poly.type
_entity_poly.pdbx_seq_one_letter_code
_entity_poly.pdbx_strand_id
1 'polypeptide(L)' 'SDEAKDWLAQTGYDVTYGARPLKRVIQKYLVNPLAQELLAGNFGNGDTIKVNVAPRIGLSFSK' A
#
# COMPACT_ATOMS: atom_id res chain seq x y z
N SER A 1 -4.64 -8.45 0.72
CA SER A 1 -4.84 -9.53 1.71
C SER A 1 -5.02 -8.94 3.10
N ASP A 2 -5.40 -9.73 4.10
CA ASP A 2 -5.43 -9.27 5.50
C ASP A 2 -4.01 -8.95 6.00
N GLU A 3 -3.00 -9.72 5.57
CA GLU A 3 -1.58 -9.45 5.84
C GLU A 3 -1.14 -8.04 5.39
N ALA A 4 -1.61 -7.57 4.23
CA ALA A 4 -1.30 -6.23 3.75
C ALA A 4 -1.92 -5.13 4.60
N LYS A 5 -3.13 -5.37 5.13
CA LYS A 5 -3.78 -4.44 6.07
C LYS A 5 -3.03 -4.40 7.38
N ASP A 6 -2.63 -5.56 7.90
CA ASP A 6 -1.87 -5.67 9.15
C ASP A 6 -0.51 -4.99 9.04
N TRP A 7 0.18 -5.17 7.91
CA TRP A 7 1.46 -4.51 7.66
C TRP A 7 1.32 -2.98 7.63
N LEU A 8 0.29 -2.47 6.96
CA LEU A 8 -0.01 -1.04 6.94
C LEU A 8 -0.37 -0.50 8.32
N ALA A 9 -1.16 -1.25 9.10
CA ALA A 9 -1.54 -0.89 10.46
C ALA A 9 -0.32 -0.84 11.38
N GLN A 10 0.55 -1.84 11.36
CA GLN A 10 1.78 -1.88 12.16
C GLN A 10 2.74 -0.75 11.77
N THR A 11 2.90 -0.48 10.47
CA THR A 11 3.80 0.57 9.98
C THR A 11 3.27 1.97 10.25
N GLY A 12 1.94 2.15 10.25
CA GLY A 12 1.26 3.43 10.46
C GLY A 12 0.86 3.71 11.90
N TYR A 13 1.14 2.80 12.82
CA TYR A 13 0.87 2.95 14.24
C TYR A 13 2.09 3.52 14.96
N ASP A 14 1.88 4.64 15.64
CA ASP A 14 2.88 5.25 16.52
C ASP A 14 2.30 5.35 17.93
N VAL A 15 3.06 4.94 18.94
CA VAL A 15 2.60 4.93 20.35
C VAL A 15 2.23 6.33 20.85
N THR A 16 2.92 7.36 20.34
CA THR A 16 2.72 8.76 20.72
C THR A 16 1.58 9.41 19.94
N TYR A 17 1.42 9.05 18.65
CA TYR A 17 0.48 9.71 17.74
C TYR A 17 -0.75 8.87 17.35
N GLY A 18 -0.85 7.63 17.84
CA GLY A 18 -1.88 6.68 17.48
C GLY A 18 -1.87 6.36 15.98
N ALA A 19 -3.05 6.17 15.39
CA ALA A 19 -3.21 5.88 13.96
C ALA A 19 -3.10 7.13 13.04
N ARG A 20 -2.75 8.32 13.56
CA ARG A 20 -2.60 9.53 12.73
C ARG A 20 -1.59 9.37 11.58
N PRO A 21 -0.45 8.67 11.75
CA PRO A 21 0.49 8.43 10.66
C PRO A 21 -0.04 7.46 9.59
N LEU A 22 -1.11 6.70 9.87
CA LEU A 22 -1.63 5.65 8.98
C LEU A 22 -1.99 6.18 7.60
N LYS A 23 -2.64 7.36 7.52
CA LYS A 23 -2.96 8.00 6.24
C LYS A 23 -1.70 8.24 5.40
N ARG A 24 -0.61 8.69 6.02
CA ARG A 24 0.66 8.97 5.34
C ARG A 24 1.34 7.68 4.89
N VAL A 25 1.27 6.62 5.69
CA VAL A 25 1.79 5.29 5.33
C VAL A 25 1.03 4.71 4.13
N ILE A 26 -0.30 4.76 4.15
CA ILE A 26 -1.11 4.34 3.01
C ILE A 26 -0.75 5.14 1.75
N GLN A 27 -0.62 6.46 1.85
CA GLN A 27 -0.20 7.27 0.70
C GLN A 27 1.18 6.86 0.17
N LYS A 28 2.16 6.73 1.06
CA LYS A 28 3.55 6.45 0.67
C LYS A 28 3.74 5.06 0.07
N TYR A 29 3.12 4.03 0.65
CA TYR A 29 3.40 2.64 0.32
C TYR A 29 2.33 1.99 -0.56
N LEU A 30 1.12 2.54 -0.61
CA LEU A 30 0.04 2.03 -1.45
C LEU A 30 -0.26 2.97 -2.61
N VAL A 31 -0.64 4.23 -2.32
CA VAL A 31 -1.16 5.14 -3.36
C VAL A 31 -0.07 5.58 -4.32
N ASN A 32 1.10 6.01 -3.83
CA ASN A 32 2.17 6.52 -4.69
C ASN A 32 2.71 5.45 -5.64
N PRO A 33 3.04 4.21 -5.20
CA PRO A 33 3.48 3.16 -6.12
C PRO A 33 2.40 2.78 -7.12
N LEU A 34 1.14 2.66 -6.68
CA LEU A 34 0.03 2.35 -7.58
C LEU A 34 -0.14 3.42 -8.67
N ALA A 35 0.02 4.70 -8.31
CA ALA A 35 -0.03 5.79 -9.27
C ALA A 35 1.13 5.72 -10.28
N GLN A 36 2.34 5.32 -9.86
CA GLN A 36 3.46 5.11 -10.78
C GLN A 36 3.18 3.96 -11.75
N GLU A 37 2.64 2.84 -11.25
CA GLU A 37 2.29 1.68 -12.09
C GLU A 37 1.15 2.00 -13.07
N LEU A 38 0.17 2.82 -12.64
CA LEU A 38 -0.89 3.33 -13.51
C LEU A 38 -0.32 4.24 -14.61
N LEU A 39 0.61 5.13 -14.29
CA LEU A 39 1.29 5.99 -15.27
C LEU A 39 2.19 5.20 -16.21
N ALA A 40 2.78 4.09 -15.74
CA ALA A 40 3.57 3.17 -16.56
C ALA A 40 2.70 2.32 -17.51
N GLY A 41 1.38 2.33 -17.33
CA GLY A 41 0.43 1.55 -18.13
C GLY A 41 0.32 0.08 -17.72
N ASN A 42 0.87 -0.31 -16.56
CA ASN A 42 0.81 -1.69 -16.04
C ASN A 42 -0.58 -2.02 -15.47
N PHE A 43 -1.33 -1.02 -15.03
CA PHE A 43 -2.73 -1.14 -14.60
C PHE A 43 -3.59 -0.11 -15.33
N GLY A 44 -4.86 -0.44 -15.54
CA GLY A 44 -5.83 0.42 -16.21
C GLY A 44 -7.18 0.52 -15.50
N ASN A 45 -8.05 1.36 -16.06
CA ASN A 45 -9.43 1.48 -15.58
C ASN A 45 -10.17 0.14 -15.71
N GLY A 46 -10.82 -0.28 -14.63
CA GLY A 46 -11.55 -1.55 -14.56
C GLY A 46 -10.73 -2.72 -14.02
N ASP A 47 -9.43 -2.54 -13.80
CA ASP A 47 -8.58 -3.59 -13.24
C ASP A 47 -8.82 -3.76 -11.74
N THR A 48 -8.97 -5.02 -11.33
CA THR A 48 -8.98 -5.38 -9.91
C THR A 48 -7.56 -5.72 -9.50
N ILE A 49 -6.96 -4.88 -8.64
CA ILE A 49 -5.56 -5.03 -8.25
C ILE A 49 -5.49 -5.72 -6.88
N LYS A 50 -4.86 -6.89 -6.85
CA LYS A 50 -4.54 -7.62 -5.62
C LYS A 50 -3.26 -7.07 -5.01
N VAL A 51 -3.37 -6.70 -3.73
CA VAL A 51 -2.27 -6.18 -2.92
C VAL A 51 -1.82 -7.24 -1.92
N ASN A 52 -0.53 -7.56 -1.92
CA ASN A 52 0.13 -8.50 -1.02
C ASN A 52 1.34 -7.85 -0.33
N VAL A 53 1.83 -8.47 0.75
CA VAL A 53 3.04 -8.02 1.44
C VAL A 53 4.26 -8.58 0.72
N ALA A 54 5.24 -7.72 0.43
CA ALA A 54 6.49 -8.09 -0.20
C ALA A 54 7.68 -7.85 0.75
N PRO A 55 8.59 -8.82 0.94
CA PRO A 55 9.67 -8.72 1.92
C PRO A 55 10.64 -7.53 1.73
N ARG A 56 10.76 -7.00 0.49
CA ARG A 56 11.77 -5.99 0.15
C ARG A 56 11.22 -4.56 0.01
N ILE A 57 9.96 -4.40 -0.36
CA ILE A 57 9.40 -3.11 -0.81
C ILE A 57 8.17 -2.71 0.04
N GLY A 58 7.74 -3.58 0.96
CA GLY A 58 6.54 -3.41 1.78
C GLY A 58 5.33 -4.07 1.13
N LEU A 59 4.91 -3.56 -0.04
CA LEU A 59 3.74 -4.07 -0.76
C LEU A 59 4.07 -4.44 -2.21
N SER A 60 3.40 -5.47 -2.73
CA SER A 60 3.38 -5.84 -4.15
C SER A 60 1.97 -5.79 -4.72
N PHE A 61 1.90 -5.49 -6.01
CA PHE A 61 0.67 -5.32 -6.77
C PHE A 61 0.62 -6.37 -7.88
N SER A 62 -0.54 -6.99 -8.06
CA SER A 62 -0.81 -7.98 -9.10
C SER A 62 -2.24 -7.84 -9.60
N LYS A 63 -2.51 -8.24 -10.83
CA LYS A 63 -3.86 -8.32 -11.40
C LYS A 63 -4.51 -9.67 -11.08
#